data_AF-A0A7Y4U3T3-F1
#
_entry.id   AF-A0A7Y4U3T3-F1
#
_cell.length_a   1.000
_cell.length_b   1.000
_cell.length_c   1.000
_cell.angle_alpha   90.00
_cell.angle_beta   90.00
_cell.angle_gamma   90.00
#
_symmetry.space_group_name_H-M   'P 1'
#
loop_
_entity.id
_entity.type
_entity.pdbx_description
1 polymer ?
#
loop_
_entity_poly.entity_id
_entity_poly.type
_entity_poly.pdbx_seq_one_letter_code
_entity_poly.pdbx_strand_id
1 'polypeptide(L)'
;MATIAAKYYVSGEALRFGFPRRTLPVNFTQAVRTVCEMMGEGGGPRRRFSAQSAKDAQLDIIAWRPFPDRRRAQLILFGQCATGKNWEEKLSELQPRTFIDLYLQDALIVDPVRGFFTPFRLRQLDWDEKAKQGGILFDRCRISHFAYGQASPPELLEWNEKTQQAIRNAEDQDRKKSRAPSVKARPRRA
;
A
#
# COMPACT_ATOMS: atom_id res chain seq x y z
N MET A 1 2.14 -8.22 1.35
CA MET A 1 3.46 -8.29 2.03
C MET A 1 3.81 -7.03 2.80
N ALA A 2 3.74 -5.81 2.21
CA ALA A 2 4.05 -4.58 2.95
C ALA A 2 3.22 -4.39 4.24
N THR A 3 1.89 -4.62 4.20
CA THR A 3 1.03 -4.55 5.40
C THR A 3 1.43 -5.57 6.49
N ILE A 4 1.85 -6.79 6.08
CA ILE A 4 2.37 -7.80 7.00
C ILE A 4 3.66 -7.28 7.63
N ALA A 5 4.62 -6.84 6.82
CA ALA A 5 5.87 -6.31 7.32
C ALA A 5 5.66 -5.18 8.33
N ALA A 6 4.73 -4.26 8.06
CA ALA A 6 4.34 -3.20 8.98
C ALA A 6 3.77 -3.75 10.30
N LYS A 7 2.85 -4.72 10.25
CA LYS A 7 2.24 -5.37 11.41
C LYS A 7 3.30 -5.93 12.38
N TYR A 8 4.23 -6.72 11.83
CA TYR A 8 5.27 -7.38 12.63
C TYR A 8 6.34 -6.40 13.09
N TYR A 9 6.68 -5.39 12.28
CA TYR A 9 7.60 -4.33 12.70
C TYR A 9 7.10 -3.57 13.93
N VAL A 10 5.82 -3.17 13.95
CA VAL A 10 5.24 -2.48 15.11
C VAL A 10 4.83 -3.45 16.23
N SER A 11 4.88 -4.76 16.00
CA SER A 11 4.40 -5.80 16.93
C SER A 11 2.96 -5.51 17.40
N GLY A 12 2.07 -5.22 16.44
CA GLY A 12 0.71 -4.76 16.73
C GLY A 12 -0.26 -5.07 15.60
N GLU A 13 -1.09 -4.10 15.25
CA GLU A 13 -2.07 -4.22 14.17
C GLU A 13 -1.63 -3.45 12.93
N ALA A 14 -2.08 -3.90 11.76
CA ALA A 14 -1.89 -3.16 10.52
C ALA A 14 -3.02 -3.41 9.53
N LEU A 15 -3.31 -2.38 8.74
CA LEU A 15 -4.36 -2.36 7.72
C LEU A 15 -3.83 -1.80 6.42
N ARG A 16 -4.35 -2.33 5.31
CA ARG A 16 -4.20 -1.74 3.99
C ARG A 16 -5.28 -0.67 3.80
N PHE A 17 -4.86 0.59 3.77
CA PHE A 17 -5.72 1.75 3.58
C PHE A 17 -5.85 2.19 2.12
N GLY A 18 -4.79 2.03 1.33
CA GLY A 18 -4.73 2.47 -0.07
C GLY A 18 -5.64 1.68 -1.00
N PHE A 19 -6.01 2.30 -2.13
CA PHE A 19 -6.88 1.75 -3.15
C PHE A 19 -6.16 0.69 -4.01
N PRO A 20 -6.87 -0.34 -4.52
CA PRO A 20 -8.22 -0.74 -4.15
C PRO A 20 -8.27 -1.32 -2.73
N ARG A 21 -9.23 -0.82 -1.93
CA ARG A 21 -9.52 -1.34 -0.59
C ARG A 21 -10.24 -2.68 -0.71
N ARG A 22 -9.83 -3.64 0.12
CA ARG A 22 -10.43 -4.99 0.17
C ARG A 22 -11.02 -5.30 1.54
N THR A 23 -10.31 -4.91 2.60
CA THR A 23 -10.73 -5.15 3.99
C THR A 23 -11.43 -3.96 4.63
N LEU A 24 -11.23 -2.76 4.08
CA LEU A 24 -11.88 -1.52 4.53
C LEU A 24 -12.99 -1.12 3.56
N PRO A 25 -13.99 -0.34 4.02
CA PRO A 25 -15.00 0.25 3.15
C PRO A 25 -14.36 0.96 1.94
N VAL A 26 -14.95 0.79 0.76
CA VAL A 26 -14.44 1.44 -0.47
C VAL A 26 -14.47 2.97 -0.32
N ASN A 27 -15.52 3.49 0.32
CA ASN A 27 -15.68 4.90 0.62
C ASN A 27 -14.61 5.37 1.62
N PHE A 28 -13.82 6.37 1.21
CA PHE A 28 -12.71 6.91 2.01
C PHE A 28 -13.14 7.39 3.39
N THR A 29 -14.25 8.14 3.50
CA THR A 29 -14.77 8.65 4.79
C THR A 29 -15.14 7.50 5.74
N GLN A 30 -15.76 6.44 5.22
CA GLN A 30 -16.07 5.26 6.01
C GLN A 30 -14.80 4.47 6.40
N ALA A 31 -13.80 4.40 5.51
CA ALA A 31 -12.51 3.80 5.83
C ALA A 31 -11.79 4.55 6.96
N VAL A 32 -11.75 5.89 6.91
CA VAL A 32 -11.19 6.72 8.00
C VAL A 32 -11.92 6.48 9.31
N ARG A 33 -13.26 6.47 9.29
CA ARG A 33 -14.07 6.16 10.49
C ARG A 33 -13.69 4.81 11.09
N THR A 34 -13.69 3.77 10.26
CA THR A 34 -13.37 2.39 10.69
C THR A 34 -11.98 2.34 11.33
N VAL A 35 -10.98 2.98 10.72
CA VAL A 35 -9.62 3.01 11.27
C VAL A 35 -9.57 3.75 12.61
N CYS A 36 -10.24 4.89 12.75
CA CYS A 36 -10.28 5.63 14.03
C CYS A 36 -10.92 4.79 15.14
N GLU A 37 -12.00 4.07 14.83
CA GLU A 37 -12.67 3.16 15.76
C GLU A 37 -11.76 1.99 16.17
N MET A 38 -11.01 1.42 15.23
CA MET A 38 -10.06 0.33 15.50
C MET A 38 -8.84 0.79 16.32
N MET A 39 -8.32 1.99 16.06
CA MET A 39 -7.19 2.57 16.80
C MET A 39 -7.60 3.10 18.17
N GLY A 40 -8.85 3.54 18.35
CA GLY A 40 -9.30 4.28 19.54
C GLY A 40 -8.80 5.73 19.59
N GLU A 41 -8.33 6.27 18.46
CA GLU A 41 -7.77 7.62 18.30
C GLU A 41 -8.22 8.28 16.98
N GLY A 42 -8.14 9.61 16.90
CA GLY A 42 -8.43 10.38 15.67
C GLY A 42 -9.86 10.91 15.53
N GLY A 43 -10.78 10.52 16.41
CA GLY A 43 -12.13 11.12 16.52
C GLY A 43 -13.06 10.86 15.33
N GLY A 44 -12.65 10.07 14.33
CA GLY A 44 -13.41 9.82 13.11
C GLY A 44 -13.12 10.83 12.00
N PRO A 45 -13.89 10.77 10.88
CA PRO A 45 -13.61 11.57 9.71
C PRO A 45 -14.03 13.04 9.88
N ARG A 46 -13.16 13.96 9.48
CA ARG A 46 -13.46 15.40 9.45
C ARG A 46 -14.51 15.71 8.39
N ARG A 47 -15.58 16.42 8.78
CA ARG A 47 -16.75 16.74 7.92
C ARG A 47 -16.46 17.69 6.74
N ARG A 48 -15.46 18.57 6.84
CA ARG A 48 -15.26 19.68 5.89
C ARG A 48 -14.57 19.29 4.58
N PHE A 49 -13.79 18.21 4.57
CA PHE A 49 -13.03 17.83 3.38
C PHE A 49 -13.79 16.72 2.66
N SER A 50 -14.27 17.02 1.44
CA SER A 50 -15.00 16.03 0.65
C SER A 50 -14.03 14.96 0.15
N ALA A 51 -14.38 13.71 0.45
CA ALA A 51 -13.68 12.52 -0.04
C ALA A 51 -13.79 12.32 -1.56
N GLN A 52 -14.51 13.18 -2.28
CA GLN A 52 -14.70 13.03 -3.74
C GLN A 52 -13.41 13.28 -4.54
N SER A 53 -12.47 14.10 -4.02
CA SER A 53 -11.25 14.48 -4.75
C SER A 53 -9.96 13.91 -4.13
N ALA A 54 -9.97 13.56 -2.86
CA ALA A 54 -8.85 12.89 -2.21
C ALA A 54 -8.94 11.38 -2.50
N LYS A 55 -8.00 10.82 -3.28
CA LYS A 55 -7.85 9.37 -3.48
C LYS A 55 -7.59 8.68 -2.14
N ASP A 56 -6.33 8.37 -1.84
CA ASP A 56 -5.91 7.86 -0.53
C ASP A 56 -4.95 8.81 0.17
N ALA A 57 -4.77 10.02 -0.38
CA ALA A 57 -3.82 11.02 0.10
C ALA A 57 -2.41 10.44 0.33
N GLN A 58 -2.00 9.52 -0.56
CA GLN A 58 -0.70 8.83 -0.54
C GLN A 58 -0.50 7.88 0.66
N LEU A 59 -1.55 7.63 1.45
CA LEU A 59 -1.53 6.69 2.55
C LEU A 59 -1.98 5.32 2.08
N ASP A 60 -1.08 4.33 2.16
CA ASP A 60 -1.37 2.96 1.73
C ASP A 60 -1.54 2.00 2.91
N ILE A 61 -0.83 2.23 4.00
CA ILE A 61 -0.77 1.36 5.17
C ILE A 61 -0.92 2.19 6.44
N ILE A 62 -1.72 1.69 7.38
CA ILE A 62 -1.77 2.21 8.74
C ILE A 62 -1.46 1.05 9.67
N ALA A 63 -0.44 1.19 10.51
CA ALA A 63 -0.08 0.20 11.51
C ALA A 63 0.09 0.87 12.88
N TRP A 64 -0.25 0.17 13.96
CA TRP A 64 -0.14 0.72 15.31
C TRP A 64 0.08 -0.38 16.33
N ARG A 65 0.67 -0.01 17.47
CA ARG A 65 0.90 -0.93 18.60
C ARG A 65 0.03 -0.53 19.79
N PRO A 66 -1.16 -1.15 19.98
CA PRO A 66 -2.01 -0.80 21.11
C PRO A 66 -1.37 -1.18 22.44
N PHE A 67 -1.62 -0.36 23.46
CA PHE A 67 -1.36 -0.75 24.85
C PHE A 67 -2.39 -1.78 25.32
N PRO A 68 -2.05 -2.66 26.28
CA PRO A 68 -3.00 -3.63 26.85
C PRO A 68 -4.27 -2.98 27.41
N ASP A 69 -4.17 -1.75 27.93
CA ASP A 69 -5.28 -0.98 28.50
C ASP A 69 -6.09 -0.19 27.45
N ARG A 70 -5.73 -0.28 26.17
CA ARG A 70 -6.34 0.43 25.03
C ARG A 70 -6.36 1.95 25.18
N ARG A 71 -5.49 2.53 26.01
CA ARG A 71 -5.35 3.98 26.10
C ARG A 71 -4.64 4.56 24.88
N ARG A 72 -4.92 5.84 24.63
CA ARG A 72 -4.32 6.64 23.55
C ARG A 72 -2.83 6.87 23.79
N ALA A 73 -2.16 7.51 22.83
CA ALA A 73 -0.71 7.77 22.79
C ALA A 73 0.14 6.56 22.40
N GLN A 74 -0.43 5.70 21.55
CA GLN A 74 0.27 4.52 21.02
C GLN A 74 1.23 4.86 19.87
N LEU A 75 2.16 3.95 19.56
CA LEU A 75 2.96 4.03 18.35
C LEU A 75 2.05 3.87 17.13
N ILE A 76 2.11 4.81 16.19
CA ILE A 76 1.38 4.78 14.91
C ILE A 76 2.39 4.96 13.76
N LEU A 77 2.26 4.13 12.73
CA LEU A 77 3.03 4.15 11.50
C LEU A 77 2.09 4.40 10.32
N PHE A 78 2.32 5.47 9.58
CA PHE A 78 1.68 5.74 8.29
C PHE A 78 2.65 5.37 7.18
N GLY A 79 2.21 4.47 6.29
CA GLY A 79 3.05 3.91 5.24
C GLY A 79 2.55 4.24 3.84
N GLN A 80 3.48 4.58 2.94
CA GLN A 80 3.23 4.65 1.49
C GLN A 80 3.95 3.51 0.78
N CYS A 81 3.33 2.94 -0.25
CA CYS A 81 3.89 1.91 -1.11
C CYS A 81 4.23 2.46 -2.49
N ALA A 82 5.44 2.20 -2.99
CA ALA A 82 5.86 2.60 -4.32
C ALA A 82 6.53 1.44 -5.06
N THR A 83 5.89 1.00 -6.15
CA THR A 83 6.32 -0.16 -6.96
C THR A 83 6.76 0.20 -8.38
N GLY A 84 6.55 1.46 -8.81
CA GLY A 84 6.93 1.95 -10.13
C GLY A 84 8.39 2.38 -10.24
N LYS A 85 8.88 2.59 -11.47
CA LYS A 85 10.27 3.00 -11.73
C LYS A 85 10.63 4.35 -11.09
N ASN A 86 9.67 5.26 -10.97
CA ASN A 86 9.84 6.58 -10.38
C ASN A 86 9.48 6.59 -8.87
N TRP A 87 9.81 5.52 -8.14
CA TRP A 87 9.46 5.43 -6.72
C TRP A 87 10.17 6.49 -5.87
N GLU A 88 11.36 6.94 -6.28
CA GLU A 88 12.14 7.93 -5.54
C GLU A 88 11.44 9.28 -5.44
N GLU A 89 10.73 9.68 -6.49
CA GLU A 89 9.93 10.93 -6.51
C GLU A 89 8.81 10.90 -5.45
N LYS A 90 8.43 9.71 -4.98
CA LYS A 90 7.34 9.53 -4.02
C LYS A 90 7.76 9.59 -2.56
N LEU A 91 9.06 9.56 -2.26
CA LEU A 91 9.56 9.41 -0.88
C LEU A 91 9.01 10.44 0.09
N SER A 92 8.75 11.66 -0.39
CA SER A 92 8.25 12.76 0.43
C SER A 92 6.76 13.06 0.23
N GLU A 93 6.04 12.29 -0.58
CA GLU A 93 4.62 12.58 -0.89
C GLU A 93 3.71 12.33 0.32
N LEU A 94 3.97 11.28 1.10
CA LEU A 94 3.22 11.02 2.32
C LEU A 94 3.58 12.03 3.41
N GLN A 95 2.58 12.77 3.87
CA GLN A 95 2.69 13.78 4.92
C GLN A 95 1.68 13.48 6.04
N PRO A 96 2.09 12.76 7.11
CA PRO A 96 1.17 12.32 8.17
C PRO A 96 0.40 13.46 8.84
N ARG A 97 1.08 14.57 9.17
CA ARG A 97 0.43 15.75 9.77
C ARG A 97 -0.67 16.30 8.87
N THR A 98 -0.36 16.50 7.59
CA THR A 98 -1.34 16.96 6.59
C THR A 98 -2.52 16.01 6.48
N PHE A 99 -2.29 14.68 6.51
CA PHE A 99 -3.38 13.71 6.53
C PHE A 99 -4.28 13.89 7.77
N ILE A 100 -3.69 14.02 8.95
CA ILE A 100 -4.42 14.21 10.21
C ILE A 100 -5.26 15.47 10.16
N ASP A 101 -4.65 16.61 9.80
CA ASP A 101 -5.29 17.92 9.79
C ASP A 101 -6.47 18.00 8.81
N LEU A 102 -6.35 17.30 7.67
CA LEU A 102 -7.38 17.26 6.64
C LEU A 102 -8.48 16.24 6.93
N TYR A 103 -8.13 15.04 7.42
CA TYR A 103 -9.08 13.92 7.40
C TYR A 103 -9.54 13.44 8.77
N LEU A 104 -8.84 13.79 9.86
CA LEU A 104 -9.22 13.37 11.21
C LEU A 104 -9.91 14.50 11.97
N GLN A 105 -10.95 14.15 12.74
CA GLN A 105 -11.64 15.10 13.58
C GLN A 105 -10.74 15.57 14.74
N ASP A 106 -10.10 14.61 15.42
CA ASP A 106 -9.17 14.88 16.51
C ASP A 106 -7.73 14.63 16.06
N ALA A 107 -6.80 15.41 16.59
CA ALA A 107 -5.39 15.10 16.45
C ALA A 107 -5.05 13.77 17.14
N LEU A 108 -4.04 13.07 16.62
CA LEU A 108 -3.43 11.93 17.31
C LEU A 108 -2.56 12.46 18.45
N ILE A 109 -2.49 11.73 19.57
CA ILE A 109 -1.73 12.19 20.74
C ILE A 109 -0.23 12.21 20.45
N VAL A 110 0.23 11.23 19.68
CA VAL A 110 1.61 11.12 19.20
C VAL A 110 1.59 11.18 17.68
N ASP A 111 2.49 11.98 17.10
CA ASP A 111 2.61 12.09 15.65
C ASP A 111 3.00 10.73 15.04
N PRO A 112 2.31 10.26 13.99
CA PRO A 112 2.67 9.03 13.31
C PRO A 112 4.05 9.11 12.70
N VAL A 113 4.80 8.03 12.84
CA VAL A 113 6.05 7.85 12.11
C VAL A 113 5.71 7.55 10.65
N ARG A 114 6.43 8.18 9.72
CA ARG A 114 6.33 7.88 8.30
C ARG A 114 7.12 6.62 7.96
N GLY A 115 6.54 5.76 7.13
CA GLY A 115 7.20 4.61 6.54
C GLY A 115 7.06 4.59 5.02
N PHE A 116 8.07 4.05 4.35
CA PHE A 116 8.09 3.94 2.89
C PHE A 116 8.43 2.52 2.46
N PHE A 117 7.55 1.91 1.67
CA PHE A 117 7.62 0.50 1.28
C PHE A 117 7.87 0.36 -0.21
N THR A 118 8.93 -0.36 -0.58
CA THR A 118 9.30 -0.57 -1.97
C THR A 118 9.84 -1.98 -2.21
N PRO A 119 9.51 -2.62 -3.36
CA PRO A 119 10.06 -3.92 -3.72
C PRO A 119 11.51 -3.84 -4.25
N PHE A 120 12.09 -2.64 -4.31
CA PHE A 120 13.48 -2.44 -4.71
C PHE A 120 14.41 -2.55 -3.50
N ARG A 121 15.66 -2.94 -3.73
CA ARG A 121 16.71 -2.87 -2.71
C ARG A 121 17.31 -1.47 -2.78
N LEU A 122 17.34 -0.76 -1.67
CA LEU A 122 18.06 0.51 -1.59
C LEU A 122 19.56 0.26 -1.43
N ARG A 123 20.38 1.09 -2.09
CA ARG A 123 21.85 1.04 -1.94
C ARG A 123 22.23 1.71 -0.63
N GLN A 124 23.31 1.22 0.00
CA GLN A 124 23.81 1.78 1.26
C GLN A 124 24.15 3.27 1.14
N LEU A 125 24.73 3.69 0.01
CA LEU A 125 25.13 5.07 -0.24
C LEU A 125 23.95 6.06 -0.25
N ASP A 126 22.76 5.61 -0.64
CA ASP A 126 21.57 6.46 -0.70
C ASP A 126 20.74 6.37 0.58
N TRP A 127 21.07 5.44 1.50
CA TRP A 127 20.19 5.01 2.58
C TRP A 127 19.73 6.17 3.48
N ASP A 128 20.67 6.94 4.00
CA ASP A 128 20.38 7.99 4.97
C ASP A 128 19.59 9.15 4.35
N GLU A 129 19.91 9.52 3.11
CA GLU A 129 19.18 10.55 2.36
C GLU A 129 17.72 10.14 2.16
N LYS A 130 17.52 8.91 1.67
CA LYS A 130 16.19 8.37 1.39
C LYS A 130 15.41 8.15 2.69
N ALA A 131 16.07 7.79 3.78
CA ALA A 131 15.44 7.64 5.10
C ALA A 131 14.99 8.99 5.69
N LYS A 132 15.76 10.06 5.50
CA LYS A 132 15.33 11.42 5.92
C LYS A 132 14.07 11.87 5.18
N GLN A 133 13.92 11.49 3.91
CA GLN A 133 12.75 11.83 3.09
C GLN A 133 11.55 10.91 3.41
N GLY A 134 11.75 9.60 3.34
CA GLY A 134 10.71 8.56 3.45
C GLY A 134 10.42 8.04 4.85
N GLY A 135 11.18 8.49 5.86
CA GLY A 135 11.09 7.95 7.22
C GLY A 135 11.65 6.53 7.31
N ILE A 136 10.92 5.62 7.96
CA ILE A 136 11.35 4.23 8.10
C ILE A 136 11.25 3.53 6.75
N LEU A 137 12.40 3.19 6.19
CA LEU A 137 12.48 2.49 4.91
C LEU A 137 12.23 0.99 5.07
N PHE A 138 11.36 0.47 4.21
CA PHE A 138 11.07 -0.94 4.00
C PHE A 138 11.39 -1.30 2.55
N ASP A 139 12.65 -1.61 2.30
CA ASP A 139 13.09 -2.19 1.04
C ASP A 139 12.69 -3.67 0.95
N ARG A 140 12.96 -4.32 -0.19
CA ARG A 140 12.64 -5.74 -0.35
C ARG A 140 13.21 -6.63 0.75
N CYS A 141 14.39 -6.33 1.27
CA CYS A 141 15.04 -7.16 2.29
C CYS A 141 14.31 -7.05 3.63
N ARG A 142 13.97 -5.82 4.07
CA ARG A 142 13.20 -5.60 5.29
C ARG A 142 11.78 -6.13 5.18
N ILE A 143 11.12 -5.94 4.03
CA ILE A 143 9.78 -6.50 3.78
C ILE A 143 9.84 -8.03 3.88
N SER A 144 10.80 -8.67 3.20
CA SER A 144 10.96 -10.12 3.28
C SER A 144 11.25 -10.60 4.68
N HIS A 145 12.12 -9.92 5.44
CA HIS A 145 12.44 -10.30 6.81
C HIS A 145 11.20 -10.32 7.71
N PHE A 146 10.43 -9.23 7.75
CA PHE A 146 9.24 -9.15 8.61
C PHE A 146 8.04 -9.97 8.10
N ALA A 147 7.99 -10.29 6.81
CA ALA A 147 6.97 -11.16 6.25
C ALA A 147 7.37 -12.65 6.29
N TYR A 148 8.62 -12.98 6.60
CA TYR A 148 9.10 -14.35 6.60
C TYR A 148 8.39 -15.19 7.67
N GLY A 149 8.00 -16.40 7.29
CA GLY A 149 7.27 -17.34 8.16
C GLY A 149 5.81 -16.95 8.44
N GLN A 150 5.31 -15.84 7.86
CA GLN A 150 3.95 -15.39 8.09
C GLN A 150 3.00 -15.94 7.02
N ALA A 151 1.81 -16.36 7.44
CA ALA A 151 0.78 -16.82 6.52
C ALA A 151 0.42 -15.69 5.55
N SER A 152 0.38 -16.02 4.26
CA SER A 152 -0.21 -15.12 3.26
C SER A 152 -1.73 -15.09 3.47
N PRO A 153 -2.37 -13.91 3.51
CA PRO A 153 -3.81 -13.80 3.54
C PRO A 153 -4.39 -14.52 2.32
N PRO A 154 -5.48 -15.29 2.46
CA PRO A 154 -6.09 -16.02 1.35
C PRO A 154 -6.37 -15.13 0.13
N GLU A 155 -6.75 -13.86 0.36
CA GLU A 155 -7.07 -12.92 -0.72
C GLU A 155 -5.85 -12.51 -1.54
N LEU A 156 -4.64 -12.60 -0.98
CA LEU A 156 -3.39 -12.40 -1.72
C LEU A 156 -3.05 -13.64 -2.56
N LEU A 157 -3.26 -14.84 -2.02
CA LEU A 157 -3.03 -16.09 -2.74
C LEU A 157 -3.96 -16.19 -3.94
N GLU A 158 -5.26 -15.98 -3.74
CA GLU A 158 -6.24 -15.97 -4.84
C GLU A 158 -5.91 -14.92 -5.91
N TRP A 159 -5.46 -13.73 -5.50
CA TRP A 159 -5.08 -12.69 -6.44
C TRP A 159 -3.86 -13.11 -7.26
N ASN A 160 -2.84 -13.67 -6.62
CA ASN A 160 -1.65 -14.18 -7.32
C ASN A 160 -2.04 -15.27 -8.33
N GLU A 161 -2.89 -16.21 -7.95
CA GLU A 161 -3.36 -17.29 -8.82
C GLU A 161 -4.12 -16.74 -10.04
N LYS A 162 -5.07 -15.83 -9.81
CA LYS A 162 -5.82 -15.16 -10.88
C LYS A 162 -4.91 -14.40 -11.83
N THR A 163 -3.94 -13.65 -11.30
CA THR A 163 -2.97 -12.89 -12.10
C THR A 163 -2.06 -13.81 -12.90
N GLN A 164 -1.55 -14.89 -12.31
CA GLN A 164 -0.74 -15.87 -13.03
C GLN A 164 -1.53 -16.57 -14.14
N GLN A 165 -2.80 -16.91 -13.90
CA GLN A 165 -3.65 -17.49 -14.93
C GLN A 165 -3.91 -16.51 -16.08
N ALA A 166 -4.13 -15.23 -15.78
CA ALA A 166 -4.30 -14.21 -16.81
C ALA A 166 -3.03 -14.04 -17.67
N ILE A 167 -1.84 -14.11 -17.07
CA ILE A 167 -0.56 -14.07 -17.79
C ILE A 167 -0.44 -15.26 -18.73
N ARG A 168 -0.68 -16.49 -18.24
CA ARG A 168 -0.64 -17.71 -19.07
C ARG A 168 -1.61 -17.62 -20.25
N ASN A 169 -2.84 -17.17 -20.00
CA ASN A 169 -3.86 -17.00 -21.04
C ASN A 169 -3.42 -15.98 -22.11
N ALA A 170 -2.77 -14.88 -21.71
CA ALA A 170 -2.25 -13.88 -22.63
C ALA A 170 -1.10 -14.42 -23.49
N GLU A 171 -0.14 -15.12 -22.88
CA GLU A 171 0.97 -15.78 -23.58
C GLU A 171 0.47 -16.82 -24.60
N ASP A 172 -0.54 -17.61 -24.25
CA ASP A 172 -1.16 -18.58 -25.15
C ASP A 172 -1.86 -17.91 -26.33
N GLN A 173 -2.52 -16.76 -26.12
CA GLN A 173 -3.14 -15.99 -27.19
C GLN A 173 -2.10 -15.43 -28.16
N ASP A 174 -1.00 -14.88 -27.66
CA ASP A 174 0.09 -14.35 -28.48
C ASP A 174 0.81 -15.46 -29.26
N ARG A 175 0.96 -16.64 -28.66
CA ARG A 175 1.52 -17.83 -29.33
C ARG A 175 0.60 -18.36 -30.44
N LYS A 176 -0.73 -18.27 -30.27
CA LYS A 176 -1.71 -18.62 -31.31
C LYS A 176 -1.72 -17.60 -32.46
N LYS A 177 -1.61 -16.30 -32.16
CA LYS A 177 -1.53 -15.23 -33.18
C LYS A 177 -0.25 -15.32 -34.03
N SER A 178 0.90 -15.63 -33.42
CA SER A 178 2.17 -15.77 -34.12
C SER A 178 2.26 -17.03 -35.00
N ARG A 179 1.40 -18.03 -34.77
CA ARG A 179 1.30 -19.26 -35.59
C ARG A 179 0.24 -19.20 -36.70
N ALA A 180 -0.54 -18.12 -36.80
CA ALA A 180 -1.53 -17.97 -37.85
C ALA A 180 -0.82 -17.70 -39.20
N PRO A 181 -1.06 -18.49 -40.27
CA PRO A 181 -0.43 -18.28 -41.56
C PRO A 181 -0.86 -16.93 -42.16
N SER A 182 0.09 -16.18 -42.72
CA SER A 182 -0.16 -14.93 -43.44
C SER A 182 -0.98 -15.23 -44.72
N VAL A 183 -2.30 -15.09 -44.64
CA VAL A 183 -3.16 -15.12 -45.83
C VAL A 183 -3.03 -13.80 -46.57
N LYS A 184 -2.05 -13.73 -47.48
CA LYS A 184 -2.09 -12.82 -48.64
C LYS A 184 -1.72 -13.60 -49.90
N ALA A 185 -2.71 -14.26 -50.48
CA ALA A 185 -2.70 -14.59 -51.90
C ALA A 185 -3.73 -13.69 -52.59
N ARG A 186 -3.27 -12.76 -53.44
CA ARG A 186 -4.13 -12.13 -54.45
C ARG A 186 -3.91 -12.88 -55.77
N PRO A 187 -4.96 -13.30 -56.48
CA PRO A 187 -4.81 -14.14 -57.66
C PRO A 187 -4.34 -13.34 -58.88
N ARG A 188 -3.61 -14.03 -59.74
CA ARG A 188 -3.15 -13.60 -61.07
C ARG A 188 -4.33 -13.12 -61.92
N ARG A 189 -4.14 -12.04 -62.69
CA ARG A 189 -4.91 -11.79 -63.92
C ARG A 189 -3.95 -11.87 -65.10
N ALA A 190 -4.37 -12.68 -66.07
CA ALA A 190 -3.79 -12.85 -67.39
C ALA A 190 -3.99 -11.59 -68.25
#